data_AF-K6ID88-F1
#
_entry.id   AF-K6ID88-F1
#
_cell.length_a   1.000
_cell.length_b   1.000
_cell.length_c   1.000
_cell.angle_alpha   90.00
_cell.angle_beta   90.00
_cell.angle_gamma   90.00
#
_symmetry.space_group_name_H-M   'P 1'
#
loop_
_entity.id
_entity.type
_entity.pdbx_description
1 polymer ?
#
loop_
_entity_poly.entity_id
_entity_poly.type
_entity_poly.pdbx_seq_one_letter_code
_entity_poly.pdbx_strand_id
1 'polypeptide(L)' 'MKKRYSEEEIHKVLKESESGVLTAEICRKYGISGNTYYRWRSNFFERGAVKTAL' A
#
# COMPACT_ATOMS: atom_id res chain seq x y z
N MET A 1 12.62 -10.97 -12.85
CA MET A 1 11.16 -10.89 -12.55
C MET A 1 10.67 -9.48 -12.83
N LYS A 2 9.64 -9.31 -13.67
CA LYS A 2 9.03 -7.99 -13.89
C LYS A 2 8.12 -7.70 -12.69
N LYS A 3 8.36 -6.59 -11.96
CA LYS A 3 7.41 -6.16 -10.92
C LYS A 3 6.07 -5.88 -11.60
N ARG A 4 5.00 -6.47 -11.06
CA ARG A 4 3.64 -6.36 -11.64
C ARG A 4 3.06 -4.95 -11.50
N TYR A 5 3.60 -4.17 -10.56
CA TYR A 5 3.21 -2.79 -10.26
C TYR A 5 4.46 -1.92 -10.13
N SER A 6 4.40 -0.70 -10.64
CA SER A 6 5.47 0.30 -10.50
C SER A 6 5.45 0.95 -9.11
N GLU A 7 6.58 1.48 -8.64
CA GLU A 7 6.63 2.18 -7.34
C GLU A 7 5.72 3.41 -7.30
N GLU A 8 5.52 4.08 -8.43
CA GLU A 8 4.57 5.19 -8.56
C GLU A 8 3.11 4.74 -8.36
N GLU A 9 2.74 3.58 -8.89
CA GLU A 9 1.40 3.01 -8.69
C GLU A 9 1.18 2.65 -7.22
N ILE A 10 2.18 2.06 -6.58
CA ILE A 10 2.12 1.72 -5.16
C ILE A 10 1.94 2.99 -4.31
N HIS A 11 2.70 4.06 -4.58
CA HIS A 11 2.55 5.34 -3.88
C HIS A 11 1.17 5.96 -4.10
N LYS A 12 0.64 5.92 -5.33
CA LYS A 12 -0.69 6.45 -5.63
C LYS A 12 -1.78 5.72 -4.84
N VAL A 13 -1.72 4.39 -4.80
CA VAL A 13 -2.63 3.53 -4.03
C VAL A 13 -2.58 3.88 -2.54
N LEU A 14 -1.39 4.01 -1.96
CA LEU A 14 -1.23 4.31 -0.54
C LEU A 14 -1.71 5.73 -0.19
N LYS A 15 -1.38 6.73 -1.01
CA LYS A 15 -1.80 8.13 -0.82
C LYS A 15 -3.32 8.32 -0.92
N GLU A 16 -3.97 7.60 -1.83
CA GLU A 16 -5.44 7.61 -1.94
C GLU A 16 -6.10 7.05 -0.67
N SER A 17 -5.46 6.07 -0.04
CA SER A 17 -5.91 5.54 1.25
C SER A 17 -5.73 6.54 2.40
N GLU A 18 -4.63 7.31 2.42
CA GLU A 18 -4.43 8.38 3.40
C GLU A 18 -5.42 9.54 3.23
N SER A 19 -5.93 9.73 2.01
CA SER A 19 -6.97 10.73 1.71
C SER A 19 -8.36 10.35 2.24
N GLY A 20 -8.47 9.24 2.98
CA GLY A 20 -9.71 8.78 3.62
C GLY A 20 -10.53 7.80 2.78
N VAL A 21 -10.04 7.34 1.63
CA VAL A 21 -10.70 6.31 0.84
C VAL A 21 -10.53 4.94 1.51
N LEU A 22 -11.63 4.19 1.60
CA LEU A 22 -11.62 2.85 2.20
C LEU A 22 -10.69 1.91 1.45
N THR A 23 -9.85 1.17 2.18
CA THR A 23 -8.93 0.18 1.60
C THR A 23 -9.64 -0.83 0.70
N ALA A 24 -10.87 -1.24 1.04
CA ALA A 24 -11.66 -2.16 0.23
C ALA A 24 -12.00 -1.61 -1.16
N GLU A 25 -12.35 -0.31 -1.24
CA GLU A 25 -12.64 0.38 -2.49
C GLU A 25 -11.37 0.51 -3.35
N ILE A 26 -10.24 0.85 -2.71
CA ILE A 26 -8.93 0.92 -3.36
C ILE A 26 -8.52 -0.45 -3.91
N CYS A 27 -8.72 -1.52 -3.13
CA CYS A 27 -8.41 -2.88 -3.56
C CYS A 27 -9.20 -3.28 -4.81
N ARG A 28 -10.49 -2.95 -4.86
CA ARG A 28 -11.33 -3.16 -6.04
C ARG A 28 -10.90 -2.30 -7.23
N LYS A 29 -10.67 -1.00 -7.01
CA LYS A 29 -10.31 -0.02 -8.05
C LYS A 29 -8.99 -0.36 -8.75
N TYR A 30 -7.98 -0.79 -7.99
CA TYR A 30 -6.65 -1.10 -8.52
C TYR A 30 -6.43 -2.60 -8.79
N GLY A 31 -7.45 -3.45 -8.58
CA GLY A 31 -7.35 -4.89 -8.82
C GLY A 31 -6.33 -5.59 -7.93
N ILE A 32 -6.13 -5.09 -6.71
CA ILE A 32 -5.19 -5.63 -5.73
C ILE A 32 -5.92 -6.33 -4.59
N SER A 33 -5.27 -7.33 -4.02
CA SER A 33 -5.78 -7.95 -2.79
C SER A 33 -5.46 -7.08 -1.57
N GLY A 34 -6.29 -7.17 -0.52
CA GLY A 34 -6.00 -6.50 0.75
C GLY A 34 -4.62 -6.88 1.31
N ASN A 35 -4.22 -8.15 1.17
CA ASN A 35 -2.90 -8.62 1.57
C ASN A 35 -1.75 -7.90 0.82
N THR A 36 -1.94 -7.63 -0.47
CA THR A 36 -0.99 -6.84 -1.26
C THR A 36 -0.88 -5.41 -0.75
N TYR A 37 -2.02 -4.76 -0.48
CA TYR A 37 -2.06 -3.40 0.06
C TYR A 37 -1.36 -3.32 1.43
N TYR A 38 -1.65 -4.22 2.37
CA TYR A 38 -1.01 -4.19 3.69
C TYR A 38 0.49 -4.47 3.60
N ARG A 39 0.94 -5.38 2.72
CA ARG A 39 2.38 -5.57 2.45
C ARG A 39 3.04 -4.30 1.94
N TRP A 40 2.39 -3.55 1.05
CA TRP A 40 2.93 -2.27 0.57
C TRP A 40 2.97 -1.23 1.68
N ARG A 41 1.91 -1.11 2.47
CA ARG A 41 1.87 -0.23 3.64
C ARG A 41 3.01 -0.56 4.60
N SER A 42 3.23 -1.82 4.92
CA SER A 42 4.37 -2.24 5.73
C SER A 42 5.72 -1.90 5.10
N ASN A 43 5.96 -2.26 3.84
CA ASN A 43 7.28 -2.08 3.23
C ASN A 43 7.62 -0.62 2.88
N PHE A 44 6.64 0.21 2.54
CA PHE A 44 6.84 1.60 2.16
C PHE A 44 6.63 2.58 3.33
N PHE A 45 5.67 2.34 4.24
CA PHE A 45 5.47 3.19 5.42
C PHE A 45 6.28 2.74 6.66
N GLU A 46 6.48 1.45 6.95
CA GLU A 46 7.32 1.03 8.10
C GLU A 46 8.83 1.21 7.85
N ARG A 47 9.26 1.57 6.64
CA ARG A 47 10.64 2.05 6.43
C ARG A 47 10.89 3.45 6.99
N GLY A 48 9.84 4.19 7.39
CA GLY A 48 9.93 5.49 8.05
C GLY A 48 9.44 5.51 9.51
N ALA A 49 8.70 4.50 9.95
CA ALA A 49 8.27 4.35 11.34
C ALA A 49 9.16 3.30 12.03
N VAL A 50 10.06 3.78 12.90
CA VAL A 50 10.81 2.97 13.85
C VAL A 50 9.89 1.90 14.44
N LYS A 51 10.22 0.63 14.19
CA LYS A 51 9.70 -0.47 14.99
C LYS A 51 10.19 -0.24 16.42
N THR A 52 9.40 0.43 17.25
CA THR A 52 9.48 0.18 18.69
C THR A 52 8.92 -1.22 18.86
N ALA A 53 9.86 -2.16 18.95
CA ALA A 53 9.61 -3.52 19.38
C ALA A 53 8.83 -3.48 20.70
N LEU A 54 7.74 -4.25 20.75
CA LEU A 54 7.20 -4.80 21.99
C LEU A 54 7.84 -6.17 22.19
#